data_AF-A0A1G7VYH6-F1
#
_entry.id   AF-A0A1G7VYH6-F1
#
_cell.length_a   1.000
_cell.length_b   1.000
_cell.length_c   1.000
_cell.angle_alpha   90.00
_cell.angle_beta   90.00
_cell.angle_gamma   90.00
#
_symmetry.space_group_name_H-M   'P 1'
#
loop_
_entity.id
_entity.type
_entity.pdbx_description
1 polymer ?
#
loop_
_entity_poly.entity_id
_entity_poly.type
_entity_poly.pdbx_seq_one_letter_code
_entity_poly.pdbx_strand_id
1 'polypeptide(L)'
;MQKELTGILALCLTAGAVNAQDTIRYTGKTLVNVDYHHGQLSPAIGVHSYQTLRANRTDASKDSAITWTYNHAPMLAYWNDTFYLNYLSNPVGEHIPPGQTLLQTSKDGASWTKPVAIFPPYKIPDGTKKEGHPGVAKDLYAVMHQRMGFYISKSNRLLTLAYFGMVLDAKDDPNDGHGIGRVVREIKKDGTYGPIYFIRHNASWKAPSDYPMYTESKDKGFVEACDELLANKLVTQQWVEEADRNDPVISLKGEYKAFSYYHLPDGRVVGLWKNALTSISRNEGKTWLYNPKRAPGFVNSNAKIWGQKTSDGKYATVYNPSEFRWPLAVSVSDDGLNYKNLLLVNGEITSMRYGGNYKSYGPQYVRGISEGDGTPPDGNLWVTYSMNKEDIWVSEIPVPVRDKAEKHASDRFAKMPDGKELDEWNIYSPLQASVNVGKGKNGKALIIKDSDRFDYARVERVIPATKKLVAEFSVTPNQTNTGLLDIELLDAKGTPGIRLSFDSTGVFRLKAGYRNKTLLEYKKGERYDIKVQANVETRIYSVVVNGKQVGTGVLFAPLESVSRIAFRTGDTRRFPDADTPTDQMYDLPNAGLKDAEAVFEIDYLITKPF
;
A
#
# COMPACT_ATOMS: atom_id res chain seq x y z
N MET A 1 -16.53 -79.64 30.81
CA MET A 1 -17.62 -79.15 29.93
C MET A 1 -17.52 -77.62 29.91
N GLN A 2 -16.67 -77.04 29.06
CA GLN A 2 -16.90 -76.80 27.63
C GLN A 2 -18.07 -75.82 27.40
N LYS A 3 -17.77 -74.54 27.22
CA LYS A 3 -17.91 -73.85 25.93
C LYS A 3 -17.53 -72.37 26.04
N GLU A 4 -16.71 -71.97 25.07
CA GLU A 4 -16.32 -70.62 24.72
C GLU A 4 -17.54 -69.74 24.37
N LEU A 5 -17.44 -68.43 24.63
CA LEU A 5 -17.99 -67.46 23.70
C LEU A 5 -17.10 -66.21 23.66
N THR A 6 -16.53 -66.04 22.48
CA THR A 6 -15.73 -64.94 21.96
C THR A 6 -16.53 -63.64 21.97
N GLY A 7 -16.01 -62.59 22.61
CA GLY A 7 -16.54 -61.22 22.54
C GLY A 7 -15.51 -60.30 21.87
N ILE A 8 -15.65 -60.08 20.56
CA ILE A 8 -14.87 -59.12 19.79
C ILE A 8 -15.31 -57.71 20.19
N LEU A 9 -14.40 -56.94 20.80
CA LEU A 9 -14.59 -55.51 21.05
C LEU A 9 -14.21 -54.75 19.77
N ALA A 10 -15.21 -54.43 18.93
CA ALA A 10 -15.02 -53.53 17.80
C ALA A 10 -14.94 -52.08 18.32
N LEU A 11 -13.72 -51.57 18.45
CA LEU A 11 -13.47 -50.15 18.67
C LEU A 11 -13.79 -49.39 17.37
N CYS A 12 -15.01 -48.86 17.26
CA CYS A 12 -15.35 -47.89 16.23
C CYS A 12 -14.60 -46.57 16.50
N LEU A 13 -13.38 -46.46 15.98
CA LEU A 13 -12.75 -45.16 15.73
C LEU A 13 -13.52 -44.47 14.61
N THR A 14 -14.57 -43.74 14.96
CA THR A 14 -15.10 -42.70 14.07
C THR A 14 -14.06 -41.59 14.02
N ALA A 15 -13.15 -41.69 13.05
CA ALA A 15 -12.37 -40.56 12.59
C ALA A 15 -13.37 -39.52 12.05
N GLY A 16 -13.78 -38.59 12.91
CA GLY A 16 -14.45 -37.38 12.46
C GLY A 16 -13.50 -36.69 11.51
N ALA A 17 -13.79 -36.75 10.21
CA ALA A 17 -13.16 -35.87 9.25
C ALA A 17 -13.40 -34.44 9.77
N VAL A 18 -12.34 -33.82 10.27
CA VAL A 18 -12.35 -32.38 10.55
C VAL A 18 -12.56 -31.74 9.20
N ASN A 19 -13.82 -31.43 8.86
CA ASN A 19 -14.13 -30.66 7.67
C ASN A 19 -13.39 -29.33 7.83
N ALA A 20 -12.29 -29.20 7.08
CA ALA A 20 -11.57 -27.95 6.97
C ALA A 20 -12.60 -26.88 6.62
N GLN A 21 -12.68 -25.80 7.41
CA GLN A 21 -13.61 -24.72 7.18
C GLN A 21 -13.46 -24.26 5.72
N ASP A 22 -14.50 -24.44 4.90
CA ASP A 22 -14.54 -24.07 3.49
C ASP A 22 -14.49 -22.55 3.36
N THR A 23 -13.27 -22.01 3.45
CA THR A 23 -12.95 -20.59 3.58
C THR A 23 -11.49 -20.39 3.19
N ILE A 24 -11.12 -19.12 2.93
CA ILE A 24 -9.73 -18.79 2.63
C ILE A 24 -8.79 -19.17 3.78
N ARG A 25 -7.57 -19.57 3.43
CA ARG A 25 -6.54 -19.95 4.39
C ARG A 25 -5.16 -19.73 3.81
N TYR A 26 -4.22 -19.38 4.67
CA TYR A 26 -2.81 -19.32 4.31
C TYR A 26 -2.16 -20.66 4.66
N THR A 27 -1.68 -21.36 3.65
CA THR A 27 -1.01 -22.66 3.76
C THR A 27 0.50 -22.56 3.60
N GLY A 28 1.03 -21.37 3.32
CA GLY A 28 2.46 -21.11 3.29
C GLY A 28 3.11 -21.19 4.69
N LYS A 29 4.44 -21.18 4.71
CA LYS A 29 5.23 -21.25 5.96
C LYS A 29 6.03 -19.98 6.25
N THR A 30 6.03 -19.02 5.33
CA THR A 30 6.73 -17.75 5.49
C THR A 30 6.02 -16.91 6.54
N LEU A 31 6.77 -16.38 7.50
CA LEU A 31 6.33 -15.47 8.53
C LEU A 31 7.20 -14.23 8.50
N VAL A 32 6.66 -13.09 8.93
CA VAL A 32 7.44 -11.86 9.03
C VAL A 32 8.19 -11.79 10.35
N ASN A 33 9.35 -11.14 10.32
CA ASN A 33 10.05 -10.67 11.50
C ASN A 33 9.73 -9.19 11.74
N VAL A 34 9.06 -8.88 12.85
CA VAL A 34 8.53 -7.53 13.15
C VAL A 34 9.63 -6.49 13.39
N ASP A 35 10.84 -6.91 13.76
CA ASP A 35 11.99 -6.02 13.99
C ASP A 35 12.55 -5.39 12.71
N TYR A 36 12.04 -5.82 11.55
CA TYR A 36 12.41 -5.31 10.24
C TYR A 36 11.17 -4.75 9.55
N HIS A 37 11.24 -3.51 9.06
CA HIS A 37 10.13 -2.87 8.34
C HIS A 37 9.65 -3.71 7.15
N HIS A 38 10.58 -4.36 6.44
CA HIS A 38 10.32 -5.27 5.33
C HIS A 38 9.99 -6.71 5.74
N GLY A 39 9.86 -6.99 7.04
CA GLY A 39 9.47 -8.30 7.57
C GLY A 39 10.42 -9.46 7.27
N GLN A 40 11.62 -9.19 6.77
CA GLN A 40 12.52 -10.17 6.13
C GLN A 40 11.89 -10.95 4.96
N LEU A 41 10.88 -10.38 4.30
CA LEU A 41 10.27 -10.95 3.11
C LEU A 41 11.12 -10.66 1.86
N SER A 42 11.16 -11.61 0.93
CA SER A 42 11.63 -11.35 -0.44
C SER A 42 10.55 -10.58 -1.21
N PRO A 43 10.90 -9.61 -2.05
CA PRO A 43 9.94 -8.84 -2.82
C PRO A 43 9.29 -9.65 -3.93
N ALA A 44 8.01 -9.34 -4.20
CA ALA A 44 7.42 -9.68 -5.49
C ALA A 44 8.15 -8.88 -6.57
N ILE A 45 8.65 -9.55 -7.60
CA ILE A 45 9.53 -8.92 -8.60
C ILE A 45 8.76 -7.89 -9.42
N GLY A 46 9.38 -6.72 -9.61
CA GLY A 46 8.83 -5.65 -10.46
C GLY A 46 7.77 -4.78 -9.78
N VAL A 47 7.60 -4.87 -8.46
CA VAL A 47 6.66 -4.00 -7.74
C VAL A 47 7.17 -2.56 -7.75
N HIS A 48 6.34 -1.63 -8.21
CA HIS A 48 6.62 -0.20 -8.19
C HIS A 48 5.67 0.49 -7.22
N SER A 49 6.22 1.19 -6.22
CA SER A 49 5.46 1.95 -5.22
C SER A 49 5.69 3.45 -5.42
N TYR A 50 4.61 4.17 -5.70
CA TYR A 50 4.62 5.60 -5.99
C TYR A 50 3.85 6.38 -4.93
N GLN A 51 4.45 7.44 -4.40
CA GLN A 51 3.75 8.38 -3.54
C GLN A 51 2.88 9.30 -4.40
N THR A 52 1.59 9.38 -4.11
CA THR A 52 0.64 10.25 -4.84
C THR A 52 0.39 11.55 -4.10
N LEU A 53 0.51 11.54 -2.77
CA LEU A 53 0.43 12.69 -1.89
C LEU A 53 1.57 12.66 -0.86
N ARG A 54 2.27 13.78 -0.75
CA ARG A 54 3.16 14.07 0.38
C ARG A 54 2.59 15.23 1.18
N ALA A 55 2.05 14.98 2.37
CA ALA A 55 1.48 16.03 3.20
C ALA A 55 2.54 17.05 3.64
N ASN A 56 2.19 18.33 3.63
CA ASN A 56 3.07 19.42 4.04
C ASN A 56 2.27 20.58 4.65
N ARG A 57 2.20 20.64 5.99
CA ARG A 57 1.48 21.69 6.73
C ARG A 57 2.01 23.10 6.46
N THR A 58 3.29 23.23 6.11
CA THR A 58 3.93 24.53 5.85
C THR A 58 3.95 24.90 4.37
N ASP A 59 3.19 24.19 3.52
CA ASP A 59 3.09 24.53 2.11
C ASP A 59 2.53 25.95 1.91
N ALA A 60 3.21 26.73 1.08
CA ALA A 60 2.91 28.16 0.91
C ALA A 60 1.53 28.41 0.26
N SER A 61 0.98 27.44 -0.48
CA SER A 61 -0.34 27.57 -1.09
C SER A 61 -1.48 27.63 -0.08
N LYS A 62 -1.25 27.14 1.15
CA LYS A 62 -2.28 26.95 2.20
C LYS A 62 -3.48 26.12 1.76
N ASP A 63 -3.33 25.34 0.68
CA ASP A 63 -4.37 24.46 0.18
C ASP A 63 -4.59 23.32 1.18
N SER A 64 -5.83 23.14 1.65
CA SER A 64 -6.18 22.07 2.59
C SER A 64 -5.86 20.69 2.03
N ALA A 65 -5.89 20.50 0.70
CA ALA A 65 -5.59 19.23 0.06
C ALA A 65 -4.12 18.80 0.23
N ILE A 66 -3.23 19.72 0.62
CA ILE A 66 -1.80 19.49 0.85
C ILE A 66 -1.40 19.75 2.30
N THR A 67 -1.96 20.79 2.91
CA THR A 67 -1.60 21.24 4.27
C THR A 67 -2.23 20.44 5.38
N TRP A 68 -3.30 19.69 5.10
CA TRP A 68 -3.88 18.76 6.07
C TRP A 68 -3.04 17.49 6.14
N THR A 69 -2.71 17.08 7.37
CA THR A 69 -1.67 16.06 7.62
C THR A 69 -2.21 14.74 8.15
N TYR A 70 -3.52 14.60 8.23
CA TYR A 70 -4.18 13.31 8.37
C TYR A 70 -4.84 12.98 7.04
N ASN A 71 -4.32 11.98 6.34
CA ASN A 71 -4.83 11.52 5.04
C ASN A 71 -4.90 10.00 5.07
N HIS A 72 -6.08 9.42 4.86
CA HIS A 72 -6.28 8.00 5.12
C HIS A 72 -7.43 7.37 4.31
N ALA A 73 -7.60 6.06 4.50
CA ALA A 73 -8.64 5.23 3.90
C ALA A 73 -8.82 5.42 2.38
N PRO A 74 -7.75 5.23 1.58
CA PRO A 74 -7.84 5.41 0.14
C PRO A 74 -8.68 4.31 -0.53
N MET A 75 -9.25 4.66 -1.68
CA MET A 75 -10.11 3.86 -2.55
C MET A 75 -9.65 4.06 -3.99
N LEU A 76 -9.70 3.02 -4.81
CA LEU A 76 -9.18 3.03 -6.19
C LEU A 76 -10.23 2.50 -7.17
N ALA A 77 -10.33 3.12 -8.33
CA ALA A 77 -11.10 2.63 -9.47
C ALA A 77 -10.36 2.91 -10.78
N TYR A 78 -10.74 2.22 -11.85
CA TYR A 78 -10.25 2.50 -13.21
C TYR A 78 -11.43 2.71 -14.15
N TRP A 79 -11.52 3.87 -14.78
CA TRP A 79 -12.63 4.17 -15.66
C TRP A 79 -12.20 5.14 -16.76
N ASN A 80 -12.67 4.89 -17.99
CA ASN A 80 -12.42 5.78 -19.12
C ASN A 80 -10.93 6.14 -19.27
N ASP A 81 -10.10 5.10 -19.35
CA ASP A 81 -8.64 5.17 -19.46
C ASP A 81 -7.96 6.03 -18.38
N THR A 82 -8.47 5.96 -17.15
CA THR A 82 -8.03 6.80 -16.03
C THR A 82 -8.17 6.06 -14.70
N PHE A 83 -7.12 6.07 -13.89
CA PHE A 83 -7.21 5.73 -12.47
C PHE A 83 -7.84 6.87 -11.68
N TYR A 84 -8.74 6.53 -10.76
CA TYR A 84 -9.34 7.45 -9.81
C TYR A 84 -9.00 7.02 -8.39
N LEU A 85 -8.40 7.91 -7.62
CA LEU A 85 -7.96 7.68 -6.25
C LEU A 85 -8.66 8.65 -5.31
N ASN A 86 -9.51 8.11 -4.45
CA ASN A 86 -10.30 8.85 -3.46
C ASN A 86 -9.76 8.55 -2.05
N TYR A 87 -9.65 9.55 -1.18
CA TYR A 87 -9.25 9.34 0.22
C TYR A 87 -9.77 10.47 1.12
N LEU A 88 -9.94 10.21 2.41
CA LEU A 88 -10.40 11.20 3.38
C LEU A 88 -9.21 11.96 3.99
N SER A 89 -9.48 13.19 4.42
CA SER A 89 -8.47 14.08 4.98
C SER A 89 -9.05 14.95 6.09
N ASN A 90 -8.26 15.14 7.16
CA ASN A 90 -8.52 16.06 8.27
C ASN A 90 -7.26 16.89 8.58
N PRO A 91 -7.38 18.08 9.21
CA PRO A 91 -6.25 18.98 9.44
C PRO A 91 -5.03 18.34 10.10
N VAL A 92 -5.24 17.54 11.16
CA VAL A 92 -4.14 17.08 12.01
C VAL A 92 -4.22 15.59 12.36
N GLY A 93 -5.40 15.07 12.70
CA GLY A 93 -5.56 13.71 13.22
C GLY A 93 -6.93 13.13 12.95
N GLU A 94 -7.07 11.84 13.25
CA GLU A 94 -8.30 11.08 13.09
C GLU A 94 -9.42 11.69 13.94
N HIS A 95 -10.59 11.85 13.32
CA HIS A 95 -11.80 12.39 13.94
C HIS A 95 -11.71 13.84 14.42
N ILE A 96 -10.67 14.58 14.01
CA ILE A 96 -10.57 16.02 14.29
C ILE A 96 -11.16 16.80 13.12
N PRO A 97 -12.35 17.43 13.25
CA PRO A 97 -12.97 18.18 12.16
C PRO A 97 -12.20 19.46 11.81
N PRO A 98 -12.47 20.07 10.65
CA PRO A 98 -13.35 19.60 9.56
C PRO A 98 -12.77 18.39 8.80
N GLY A 99 -13.63 17.50 8.32
CA GLY A 99 -13.26 16.44 7.38
C GLY A 99 -13.61 16.79 5.94
N GLN A 100 -12.79 16.32 4.99
CA GLN A 100 -13.06 16.40 3.56
C GLN A 100 -12.66 15.08 2.87
N THR A 101 -13.11 14.90 1.63
CA THR A 101 -12.65 13.79 0.78
C THR A 101 -12.02 14.35 -0.48
N LEU A 102 -10.83 13.87 -0.77
CA LEU A 102 -10.00 14.30 -1.88
C LEU A 102 -10.05 13.28 -3.02
N LEU A 103 -9.83 13.76 -4.24
CA LEU A 103 -9.71 12.95 -5.46
C LEU A 103 -8.42 13.31 -6.19
N GLN A 104 -7.68 12.30 -6.62
CA GLN A 104 -6.61 12.37 -7.61
C GLN A 104 -6.94 11.48 -8.80
N THR A 105 -6.39 11.80 -9.96
CA THR A 105 -6.50 10.97 -11.16
C THR A 105 -5.14 10.73 -11.78
N SER A 106 -5.00 9.64 -12.53
CA SER A 106 -3.78 9.31 -13.26
C SER A 106 -4.08 8.53 -14.53
N LYS A 107 -3.28 8.73 -15.57
CA LYS A 107 -3.35 7.97 -16.83
C LYS A 107 -2.50 6.70 -16.81
N ASP A 108 -1.42 6.72 -16.04
CA ASP A 108 -0.37 5.71 -16.03
C ASP A 108 -0.20 5.01 -14.66
N GLY A 109 -0.91 5.48 -13.62
CA GLY A 109 -0.79 4.99 -12.25
C GLY A 109 0.47 5.49 -11.50
N ALA A 110 1.38 6.18 -12.18
CA ALA A 110 2.62 6.71 -11.62
C ALA A 110 2.59 8.23 -11.42
N SER A 111 2.02 8.95 -12.39
CA SER A 111 1.90 10.41 -12.41
C SER A 111 0.47 10.81 -12.02
N TRP A 112 0.31 11.48 -10.89
CA TRP A 112 -1.00 11.82 -10.35
C TRP A 112 -1.28 13.32 -10.37
N THR A 113 -2.52 13.69 -10.65
CA THR A 113 -2.96 15.09 -10.54
C THR A 113 -2.86 15.58 -9.10
N LYS A 114 -2.73 16.90 -8.92
CA LYS A 114 -2.91 17.52 -7.60
C LYS A 114 -4.28 17.11 -7.03
N PRO A 115 -4.39 16.75 -5.74
CA PRO A 115 -5.66 16.42 -5.13
C PRO A 115 -6.63 17.59 -5.14
N VAL A 116 -7.91 17.28 -5.34
CA VAL A 116 -9.02 18.24 -5.26
C VAL A 116 -10.09 17.74 -4.31
N ALA A 117 -10.76 18.63 -3.57
CA ALA A 117 -11.88 18.26 -2.73
C ALA A 117 -13.08 17.83 -3.59
N ILE A 118 -13.34 16.52 -3.63
CA ILE A 118 -14.48 15.94 -4.34
C ILE A 118 -15.76 15.99 -3.49
N PHE A 119 -15.59 15.91 -2.17
CA PHE A 119 -16.61 16.23 -1.16
C PHE A 119 -16.01 17.18 -0.12
N PRO A 120 -16.48 18.44 -0.06
CA PRO A 120 -15.92 19.47 0.83
C PRO A 120 -16.41 19.30 2.28
N PRO A 121 -15.83 20.05 3.24
CA PRO A 121 -16.35 20.13 4.60
C PRO A 121 -17.84 20.44 4.68
N TYR A 122 -18.55 19.72 5.54
CA TYR A 122 -19.99 19.86 5.75
C TYR A 122 -20.26 20.48 7.13
N LYS A 123 -21.02 21.59 7.18
CA LYS A 123 -21.32 22.27 8.43
C LYS A 123 -22.47 21.57 9.14
N ILE A 124 -22.30 21.28 10.43
CA ILE A 124 -23.38 20.75 11.25
C ILE A 124 -24.14 21.94 11.85
N PRO A 125 -25.48 22.02 11.71
CA PRO A 125 -26.27 23.09 12.31
C PRO A 125 -26.09 23.12 13.84
N ASP A 126 -25.88 24.31 14.38
CA ASP A 126 -25.77 24.51 15.82
C ASP A 126 -27.03 23.99 16.54
N GLY A 127 -26.83 23.37 17.70
CA GLY A 127 -27.91 22.73 18.46
C GLY A 127 -28.21 21.29 18.06
N THR A 128 -27.60 20.77 16.98
CA THR A 128 -27.71 19.35 16.62
C THR A 128 -27.17 18.46 17.74
N LYS A 129 -27.90 17.41 18.07
CA LYS A 129 -27.55 16.42 19.10
C LYS A 129 -27.38 15.05 18.47
N LYS A 130 -26.62 14.21 19.14
CA LYS A 130 -26.44 12.80 18.81
C LYS A 130 -27.10 11.96 19.89
N GLU A 131 -27.89 10.96 19.48
CA GLU A 131 -28.53 10.05 20.43
C GLU A 131 -27.48 9.35 21.29
N GLY A 132 -27.72 9.23 22.60
CA GLY A 132 -26.78 8.59 23.52
C GLY A 132 -25.51 9.41 23.86
N HIS A 133 -25.37 10.65 23.35
CA HIS A 133 -24.21 11.50 23.61
C HIS A 133 -24.62 12.84 24.26
N PRO A 134 -23.93 13.30 25.33
CA PRO A 134 -24.31 14.53 26.05
C PRO A 134 -23.95 15.82 25.31
N GLY A 135 -23.00 15.76 24.38
CA GLY A 135 -22.54 16.90 23.58
C GLY A 135 -23.63 17.50 22.69
N VAL A 136 -23.44 18.78 22.33
CA VAL A 136 -24.30 19.51 21.40
C VAL A 136 -23.41 20.22 20.40
N ALA A 137 -23.71 20.09 19.11
CA ALA A 137 -22.95 20.73 18.05
C ALA A 137 -22.98 22.26 18.23
N LYS A 138 -21.81 22.88 18.21
CA LYS A 138 -21.63 24.33 18.17
C LYS A 138 -20.38 24.65 17.36
N ASP A 139 -20.56 25.41 16.29
CA ASP A 139 -19.51 25.71 15.30
C ASP A 139 -18.82 24.44 14.76
N LEU A 140 -19.54 23.32 14.69
CA LEU A 140 -18.98 22.01 14.35
C LEU A 140 -19.07 21.70 12.85
N TYR A 141 -18.06 21.02 12.32
CA TYR A 141 -18.08 20.42 10.99
C TYR A 141 -18.07 18.90 11.09
N ALA A 142 -18.63 18.24 10.09
CA ALA A 142 -18.58 16.79 9.97
C ALA A 142 -17.15 16.27 9.81
N VAL A 143 -16.95 15.02 10.20
CA VAL A 143 -15.77 14.23 9.84
C VAL A 143 -16.18 13.24 8.74
N MET A 144 -15.28 12.96 7.81
CA MET A 144 -15.55 11.98 6.75
C MET A 144 -15.04 10.60 7.15
N HIS A 145 -15.78 9.56 6.81
CA HIS A 145 -15.36 8.16 6.95
C HIS A 145 -15.93 7.31 5.82
N GLN A 146 -15.13 6.47 5.17
CA GLN A 146 -15.60 5.57 4.11
C GLN A 146 -14.87 4.24 4.11
N ARG A 147 -15.60 3.19 3.71
CA ARG A 147 -15.06 1.89 3.31
C ARG A 147 -15.21 1.57 1.82
N MET A 148 -15.89 2.46 1.09
CA MET A 148 -16.15 2.38 -0.35
C MET A 148 -16.18 3.80 -0.91
N GLY A 149 -15.49 4.04 -2.02
CA GLY A 149 -15.39 5.36 -2.65
C GLY A 149 -15.90 5.45 -4.09
N PHE A 150 -16.10 4.32 -4.78
CA PHE A 150 -16.48 4.28 -6.19
C PHE A 150 -17.49 3.18 -6.49
N TYR A 151 -18.28 3.39 -7.53
CA TYR A 151 -19.15 2.40 -8.16
C TYR A 151 -19.31 2.74 -9.63
N ILE A 152 -19.08 1.77 -10.52
CA ILE A 152 -19.40 1.91 -11.95
C ILE A 152 -20.73 1.19 -12.24
N SER A 153 -21.72 1.94 -12.73
CA SER A 153 -23.03 1.38 -13.08
C SER A 153 -22.98 0.52 -14.35
N LYS A 154 -24.00 -0.30 -14.59
CA LYS A 154 -24.17 -1.02 -15.88
C LYS A 154 -24.25 -0.09 -17.08
N SER A 155 -24.76 1.14 -16.89
CA SER A 155 -24.79 2.20 -17.90
C SER A 155 -23.43 2.91 -18.07
N ASN A 156 -22.37 2.37 -17.46
CA ASN A 156 -21.00 2.85 -17.53
C ASN A 156 -20.85 4.31 -17.03
N ARG A 157 -21.50 4.62 -15.90
CA ARG A 157 -21.39 5.90 -15.19
C ARG A 157 -20.55 5.69 -13.93
N LEU A 158 -19.57 6.56 -13.70
CA LEU A 158 -18.74 6.51 -12.50
C LEU A 158 -19.38 7.34 -11.38
N LEU A 159 -19.86 6.66 -10.34
CA LEU A 159 -20.28 7.27 -9.09
C LEU A 159 -19.10 7.29 -8.12
N THR A 160 -18.89 8.42 -7.45
CA THR A 160 -18.01 8.52 -6.29
C THR A 160 -18.83 8.82 -5.03
N LEU A 161 -18.42 8.26 -3.90
CA LEU A 161 -19.19 8.27 -2.66
C LEU A 161 -18.35 8.71 -1.47
N ALA A 162 -19.06 9.24 -0.48
CA ALA A 162 -18.52 9.69 0.79
C ALA A 162 -19.55 9.55 1.90
N TYR A 163 -19.13 9.61 3.16
CA TYR A 163 -20.06 9.66 4.28
C TYR A 163 -19.63 10.73 5.28
N PHE A 164 -20.62 11.48 5.75
CA PHE A 164 -20.47 12.50 6.78
C PHE A 164 -20.88 11.92 8.13
N GLY A 165 -19.90 11.75 9.01
CA GLY A 165 -20.08 11.39 10.41
C GLY A 165 -20.10 12.63 11.32
N MET A 166 -20.58 12.43 12.53
CA MET A 166 -20.66 13.47 13.56
C MET A 166 -19.83 13.05 14.78
N VAL A 167 -18.91 13.93 15.17
CA VAL A 167 -17.99 13.76 16.30
C VAL A 167 -18.13 14.97 17.19
N LEU A 168 -18.81 14.81 18.34
CA LEU A 168 -19.12 15.91 19.25
C LEU A 168 -17.99 16.23 20.23
N ASP A 169 -17.08 15.28 20.47
CA ASP A 169 -15.84 15.47 21.23
C ASP A 169 -14.77 14.45 20.85
N ALA A 170 -13.59 14.53 21.46
CA ALA A 170 -12.43 13.72 21.09
C ALA A 170 -12.59 12.19 21.27
N LYS A 171 -13.61 11.73 22.02
CA LYS A 171 -13.90 10.31 22.24
C LYS A 171 -15.10 9.81 21.44
N ASP A 172 -15.80 10.69 20.74
CA ASP A 172 -16.94 10.33 19.91
C ASP A 172 -16.49 9.66 18.59
N ASP A 173 -17.35 8.80 18.04
CA ASP A 173 -17.06 7.98 16.85
C ASP A 173 -17.95 8.43 15.66
N PRO A 174 -17.38 8.80 14.50
CA PRO A 174 -18.16 9.18 13.32
C PRO A 174 -18.97 8.00 12.70
N ASN A 175 -18.63 6.75 13.01
CA ASN A 175 -19.20 5.53 12.45
C ASN A 175 -19.93 4.68 13.52
N ASP A 176 -20.62 5.33 14.44
CA ASP A 176 -21.47 4.67 15.44
C ASP A 176 -22.92 4.40 14.96
N GLY A 177 -23.23 4.78 13.72
CA GLY A 177 -24.58 4.67 13.14
C GLY A 177 -25.49 5.86 13.46
N HIS A 178 -24.98 6.89 14.13
CA HIS A 178 -25.73 8.10 14.49
C HIS A 178 -25.15 9.37 13.82
N GLY A 179 -24.55 9.24 12.64
CA GLY A 179 -24.02 10.36 11.87
C GLY A 179 -25.08 11.11 11.06
N ILE A 180 -24.64 11.67 9.93
CA ILE A 180 -25.47 12.51 9.06
C ILE A 180 -26.03 11.68 7.90
N GLY A 181 -25.13 11.13 7.09
CA GLY A 181 -25.52 10.34 5.92
C GLY A 181 -24.42 10.19 4.88
N ARG A 182 -24.72 9.33 3.91
CA ARG A 182 -23.88 9.04 2.76
C ARG A 182 -24.25 9.95 1.60
N VAL A 183 -23.24 10.50 0.95
CA VAL A 183 -23.35 11.33 -0.25
C VAL A 183 -22.74 10.66 -1.46
N VAL A 184 -23.22 11.08 -2.63
CA VAL A 184 -22.83 10.58 -3.95
C VAL A 184 -22.78 11.73 -4.94
N ARG A 185 -21.89 11.63 -5.91
CA ARG A 185 -21.93 12.44 -7.14
C ARG A 185 -21.36 11.65 -8.29
N GLU A 186 -21.71 12.04 -9.51
CA GLU A 186 -21.13 11.45 -10.72
C GLU A 186 -19.83 12.17 -11.10
N ILE A 187 -18.84 11.39 -11.53
CA ILE A 187 -17.69 11.84 -12.30
C ILE A 187 -17.99 11.57 -13.78
N LYS A 188 -18.00 12.61 -14.60
CA LYS A 188 -18.35 12.52 -16.02
C LYS A 188 -17.11 12.22 -16.87
N LYS A 189 -17.35 11.75 -18.11
CA LYS A 189 -16.28 11.37 -19.05
C LYS A 189 -15.34 12.52 -19.42
N ASP A 190 -15.85 13.75 -19.38
CA ASP A 190 -15.09 14.98 -19.61
C ASP A 190 -14.27 15.44 -18.39
N GLY A 191 -14.32 14.69 -17.28
CA GLY A 191 -13.64 15.00 -16.03
C GLY A 191 -14.41 15.97 -15.12
N THR A 192 -15.57 16.49 -15.55
CA THR A 192 -16.41 17.33 -14.70
C THR A 192 -17.22 16.51 -13.69
N TYR A 193 -17.70 17.17 -12.64
CA TYR A 193 -18.44 16.51 -11.56
C TYR A 193 -19.91 16.95 -11.56
N GLY A 194 -20.84 15.99 -11.49
CA GLY A 194 -22.24 16.26 -11.19
C GLY A 194 -22.43 16.87 -9.79
N PRO A 195 -23.60 17.44 -9.46
CA PRO A 195 -23.85 17.96 -8.12
C PRO A 195 -23.76 16.87 -7.04
N ILE A 196 -23.53 17.29 -5.79
CA ILE A 196 -23.52 16.39 -4.63
C ILE A 196 -24.97 16.15 -4.21
N TYR A 197 -25.29 14.89 -3.93
CA TYR A 197 -26.58 14.46 -3.39
C TYR A 197 -26.37 13.56 -2.17
N PHE A 198 -27.29 13.58 -1.22
CA PHE A 198 -27.41 12.48 -0.27
C PHE A 198 -28.00 11.26 -0.98
N ILE A 199 -27.33 10.11 -0.88
CA ILE A 199 -27.91 8.83 -1.30
C ILE A 199 -28.73 8.21 -0.17
N ARG A 200 -28.34 8.48 1.08
CA ARG A 200 -29.00 7.94 2.28
C ARG A 200 -28.64 8.76 3.51
N HIS A 201 -29.62 9.16 4.30
CA HIS A 201 -29.38 9.71 5.65
C HIS A 201 -29.33 8.59 6.69
N ASN A 202 -28.61 8.82 7.79
CA ASN A 202 -28.85 8.05 9.02
C ASN A 202 -30.21 8.42 9.59
N ALA A 203 -30.90 7.47 10.20
CA ALA A 203 -32.22 7.71 10.80
C ALA A 203 -32.18 8.79 11.90
N SER A 204 -31.05 8.96 12.58
CA SER A 204 -30.81 9.97 13.61
C SER A 204 -30.73 11.41 13.06
N TRP A 205 -30.43 11.58 11.77
CA TRP A 205 -30.30 12.91 11.18
C TRP A 205 -31.67 13.55 10.94
N LYS A 206 -31.98 14.60 11.71
CA LYS A 206 -33.26 15.35 11.63
C LYS A 206 -33.11 16.82 11.26
N ALA A 207 -31.87 17.31 11.21
CA ALA A 207 -31.61 18.70 10.84
C ALA A 207 -31.73 18.88 9.31
N PRO A 208 -31.94 20.12 8.83
CA PRO A 208 -31.90 20.41 7.39
C PRO A 208 -30.57 19.97 6.77
N SER A 209 -30.64 19.40 5.57
CA SER A 209 -29.47 18.99 4.78
C SER A 209 -29.13 20.04 3.71
N ASP A 210 -27.84 20.34 3.55
CA ASP A 210 -27.38 21.33 2.54
C ASP A 210 -27.42 20.78 1.10
N TYR A 211 -27.44 19.45 0.96
CA TYR A 211 -27.55 18.77 -0.33
C TYR A 211 -28.91 18.06 -0.46
N PRO A 212 -29.52 18.04 -1.65
CA PRO A 212 -30.77 17.32 -1.88
C PRO A 212 -30.58 15.79 -1.89
N MET A 213 -31.66 15.03 -1.80
CA MET A 213 -31.63 13.58 -2.01
C MET A 213 -31.38 13.25 -3.48
N TYR A 214 -30.66 12.17 -3.77
CA TYR A 214 -30.33 11.77 -5.16
C TYR A 214 -31.58 11.60 -6.05
N THR A 215 -32.70 11.19 -5.46
CA THR A 215 -34.01 11.05 -6.13
C THR A 215 -34.58 12.36 -6.66
N GLU A 216 -34.08 13.51 -6.19
CA GLU A 216 -34.47 14.84 -6.66
C GLU A 216 -33.66 15.28 -7.90
N SER A 217 -32.65 14.51 -8.31
CA SER A 217 -31.91 14.78 -9.54
C SER A 217 -32.82 14.71 -10.75
N LYS A 218 -32.66 15.67 -11.67
CA LYS A 218 -33.33 15.64 -12.98
C LYS A 218 -32.68 14.67 -13.97
N ASP A 219 -31.46 14.22 -13.67
CA ASP A 219 -30.75 13.22 -14.48
C ASP A 219 -31.23 11.82 -14.09
N LYS A 220 -32.16 11.26 -14.87
CA LYS A 220 -32.73 9.93 -14.62
C LYS A 220 -31.67 8.82 -14.66
N GLY A 221 -30.65 8.94 -15.52
CA GLY A 221 -29.58 7.95 -15.60
C GLY A 221 -28.68 7.95 -14.36
N PHE A 222 -28.54 9.10 -13.70
CA PHE A 222 -27.89 9.20 -12.39
C PHE A 222 -28.72 8.55 -11.28
N VAL A 223 -30.04 8.80 -11.26
CA VAL A 223 -30.95 8.18 -10.28
C VAL A 223 -30.92 6.66 -10.42
N GLU A 224 -31.06 6.15 -11.64
CA GLU A 224 -30.99 4.71 -11.94
C GLU A 224 -29.65 4.08 -11.51
N ALA A 225 -28.52 4.78 -11.73
CA ALA A 225 -27.21 4.30 -11.27
C ALA A 225 -27.12 4.23 -9.74
N CYS A 226 -27.72 5.18 -9.01
CA CYS A 226 -27.80 5.15 -7.56
C CYS A 226 -28.72 4.02 -7.06
N ASP A 227 -29.86 3.80 -7.72
CA ASP A 227 -30.77 2.70 -7.40
C ASP A 227 -30.10 1.33 -7.62
N GLU A 228 -29.35 1.20 -8.72
CA GLU A 228 -28.56 0.00 -9.03
C GLU A 228 -27.55 -0.30 -7.92
N LEU A 229 -26.83 0.72 -7.46
CA LEU A 229 -25.90 0.65 -6.35
C LEU A 229 -26.60 0.14 -5.08
N LEU A 230 -27.73 0.75 -4.71
CA LEU A 230 -28.50 0.40 -3.51
C LEU A 230 -29.08 -1.02 -3.55
N ALA A 231 -29.34 -1.56 -4.75
CA ALA A 231 -29.81 -2.92 -4.94
C ALA A 231 -28.70 -3.97 -4.79
N ASN A 232 -27.42 -3.58 -4.96
CA ASN A 232 -26.29 -4.50 -4.90
C ASN A 232 -25.86 -4.75 -3.45
N LYS A 233 -26.10 -5.98 -2.96
CA LYS A 233 -25.83 -6.34 -1.56
C LYS A 233 -24.35 -6.44 -1.20
N LEU A 234 -23.47 -6.76 -2.13
CA LEU A 234 -22.02 -6.76 -1.88
C LEU A 234 -21.49 -5.33 -1.76
N VAL A 235 -22.04 -4.44 -2.58
CA VAL A 235 -21.74 -3.01 -2.51
C VAL A 235 -22.24 -2.40 -1.20
N THR A 236 -23.52 -2.55 -0.88
CA THR A 236 -24.09 -1.92 0.34
C THR A 236 -23.57 -2.56 1.62
N GLN A 237 -23.10 -3.82 1.59
CA GLN A 237 -22.44 -4.43 2.75
C GLN A 237 -21.19 -3.66 3.21
N GLN A 238 -20.54 -2.92 2.32
CA GLN A 238 -19.40 -2.05 2.67
C GLN A 238 -19.81 -0.87 3.56
N TRP A 239 -21.11 -0.58 3.70
CA TRP A 239 -21.62 0.56 4.45
C TRP A 239 -21.98 0.24 5.90
N VAL A 240 -21.79 -1.01 6.34
CA VAL A 240 -22.27 -1.52 7.64
C VAL A 240 -21.73 -0.73 8.84
N GLU A 241 -20.52 -0.17 8.74
CA GLU A 241 -19.92 0.59 9.84
C GLU A 241 -20.65 1.92 10.07
N GLU A 242 -20.98 2.63 9.00
CA GLU A 242 -21.56 3.97 9.08
C GLU A 242 -23.09 4.00 9.06
N ALA A 243 -23.71 2.99 8.44
CA ALA A 243 -25.17 2.88 8.36
C ALA A 243 -25.81 2.65 9.74
N ASP A 244 -27.11 2.90 9.81
CA ASP A 244 -27.90 2.59 11.01
C ASP A 244 -27.75 1.10 11.34
N ARG A 245 -27.65 0.76 12.64
CA ARG A 245 -27.38 -0.62 13.07
C ARG A 245 -28.41 -1.62 12.53
N ASN A 246 -29.67 -1.22 12.44
CA ASN A 246 -30.77 -2.02 11.89
C ASN A 246 -31.13 -1.72 10.43
N ASP A 247 -30.31 -0.96 9.70
CA ASP A 247 -30.56 -0.59 8.29
C ASP A 247 -30.89 -1.79 7.36
N PRO A 248 -32.08 -1.88 6.76
CA PRO A 248 -32.48 -3.02 5.92
C PRO A 248 -31.65 -3.18 4.64
N VAL A 249 -30.86 -2.17 4.23
CA VAL A 249 -30.01 -2.28 3.05
C VAL A 249 -28.82 -3.22 3.27
N ILE A 250 -28.38 -3.38 4.53
CA ILE A 250 -27.22 -4.18 4.94
C ILE A 250 -27.63 -5.61 5.25
N SER A 251 -27.03 -6.57 4.56
CA SER A 251 -27.40 -7.99 4.66
C SER A 251 -26.83 -8.68 5.90
N LEU A 252 -25.55 -8.43 6.22
CA LEU A 252 -24.88 -8.95 7.41
C LEU A 252 -24.71 -7.84 8.44
N LYS A 253 -25.45 -7.98 9.54
CA LYS A 253 -25.39 -7.08 10.70
C LYS A 253 -24.27 -7.48 11.66
N GLY A 254 -23.73 -6.50 12.38
CA GLY A 254 -22.66 -6.70 13.37
C GLY A 254 -21.47 -5.79 13.13
N GLU A 255 -20.47 -5.88 14.01
CA GLU A 255 -19.29 -5.01 14.00
C GLU A 255 -18.19 -5.53 13.06
N TYR A 256 -18.55 -5.79 11.80
CA TYR A 256 -17.60 -6.21 10.77
C TYR A 256 -17.06 -5.00 10.01
N LYS A 257 -15.74 -4.95 9.82
CA LYS A 257 -15.08 -3.73 9.34
C LYS A 257 -14.36 -3.91 8.00
N ALA A 258 -14.50 -2.92 7.13
CA ALA A 258 -13.83 -2.78 5.85
C ALA A 258 -14.04 -3.98 4.91
N PHE A 259 -15.30 -4.31 4.64
CA PHE A 259 -15.66 -5.41 3.73
C PHE A 259 -14.99 -5.26 2.35
N SER A 260 -14.43 -6.35 1.84
CA SER A 260 -14.03 -6.56 0.45
C SER A 260 -14.43 -7.96 0.03
N TYR A 261 -14.49 -8.21 -1.28
CA TYR A 261 -14.93 -9.49 -1.80
C TYR A 261 -14.34 -9.79 -3.17
N TYR A 262 -14.43 -11.06 -3.56
CA TYR A 262 -14.24 -11.51 -4.93
C TYR A 262 -15.06 -12.78 -5.20
N HIS A 263 -15.32 -13.07 -6.47
CA HIS A 263 -15.99 -14.29 -6.91
C HIS A 263 -15.00 -15.42 -7.18
N LEU A 264 -15.31 -16.61 -6.66
CA LEU A 264 -14.62 -17.86 -6.96
C LEU A 264 -15.02 -18.40 -8.34
N PRO A 265 -14.27 -19.37 -8.90
CA PRO A 265 -14.61 -19.96 -10.21
C PRO A 265 -15.99 -20.64 -10.25
N ASP A 266 -16.51 -21.08 -9.09
CA ASP A 266 -17.82 -21.69 -8.95
C ASP A 266 -18.97 -20.69 -8.67
N GLY A 267 -18.67 -19.39 -8.74
CA GLY A 267 -19.65 -18.31 -8.55
C GLY A 267 -19.94 -17.96 -7.09
N ARG A 268 -19.37 -18.67 -6.11
CA ARG A 268 -19.46 -18.25 -4.70
C ARG A 268 -18.65 -16.98 -4.48
N VAL A 269 -19.08 -16.19 -3.50
CA VAL A 269 -18.38 -14.96 -3.10
C VAL A 269 -17.60 -15.20 -1.82
N VAL A 270 -16.31 -14.88 -1.83
CA VAL A 270 -15.51 -14.77 -0.61
C VAL A 270 -15.65 -13.36 -0.06
N GLY A 271 -16.02 -13.25 1.21
CA GLY A 271 -16.01 -12.00 1.95
C GLY A 271 -14.77 -11.90 2.83
N LEU A 272 -14.18 -10.70 2.91
CA LEU A 272 -13.03 -10.36 3.73
C LEU A 272 -13.27 -9.07 4.51
N TRP A 273 -12.84 -9.06 5.76
CA TRP A 273 -12.89 -7.90 6.66
C TRP A 273 -11.56 -7.78 7.42
N LYS A 274 -11.38 -6.70 8.20
CA LYS A 274 -10.26 -6.56 9.15
C LYS A 274 -10.07 -7.82 9.99
N ASN A 275 -8.85 -8.03 10.51
CA ASN A 275 -8.43 -9.23 11.25
C ASN A 275 -8.44 -10.52 10.41
N ALA A 276 -8.39 -10.37 9.08
CA ALA A 276 -8.65 -11.44 8.12
C ALA A 276 -9.90 -12.26 8.46
N LEU A 277 -10.96 -11.61 8.99
CA LEU A 277 -12.24 -12.28 9.12
C LEU A 277 -12.76 -12.59 7.72
N THR A 278 -13.37 -13.76 7.57
CA THR A 278 -13.85 -14.25 6.28
C THR A 278 -15.11 -15.07 6.43
N SER A 279 -15.93 -15.06 5.38
CA SER A 279 -17.10 -15.92 5.19
C SER A 279 -17.34 -16.13 3.69
N ILE A 280 -18.25 -17.03 3.34
CA ILE A 280 -18.65 -17.30 1.96
C ILE A 280 -20.13 -17.00 1.78
N SER A 281 -20.49 -16.39 0.65
CA SER A 281 -21.87 -16.26 0.19
C SER A 281 -22.11 -17.09 -1.07
N ARG A 282 -23.30 -17.68 -1.19
CA ARG A 282 -23.75 -18.42 -2.39
C ARG A 282 -24.79 -17.65 -3.20
N ASN A 283 -25.09 -16.41 -2.80
CA ASN A 283 -26.20 -15.64 -3.33
C ASN A 283 -25.92 -14.14 -3.30
N GLU A 284 -24.75 -13.74 -3.82
CA GLU A 284 -24.40 -12.33 -4.02
C GLU A 284 -24.47 -11.49 -2.74
N GLY A 285 -24.02 -12.05 -1.62
CA GLY A 285 -23.97 -11.34 -0.33
C GLY A 285 -25.32 -11.17 0.38
N LYS A 286 -26.42 -11.75 -0.13
CA LYS A 286 -27.74 -11.74 0.55
C LYS A 286 -27.69 -12.50 1.87
N THR A 287 -26.98 -13.62 1.91
CA THR A 287 -26.71 -14.41 3.13
C THR A 287 -25.29 -14.92 3.12
N TRP A 288 -24.75 -15.18 4.31
CA TRP A 288 -23.40 -15.70 4.53
C TRP A 288 -23.48 -17.07 5.20
N LEU A 289 -22.65 -18.03 4.77
CA LEU A 289 -22.70 -19.43 5.24
C LEU A 289 -22.44 -19.56 6.75
N TYR A 290 -21.70 -18.61 7.32
CA TYR A 290 -21.41 -18.53 8.75
C TYR A 290 -21.03 -17.09 9.13
N ASN A 291 -21.15 -16.76 10.41
CA ASN A 291 -20.63 -15.50 10.95
C ASN A 291 -19.12 -15.41 10.65
N PRO A 292 -18.61 -14.29 10.11
CA PRO A 292 -17.20 -14.15 9.76
C PRO A 292 -16.24 -14.56 10.89
N LYS A 293 -15.25 -15.39 10.55
CA LYS A 293 -14.20 -15.89 11.46
C LYS A 293 -12.83 -15.62 10.87
N ARG A 294 -11.78 -15.57 11.70
CA ARG A 294 -10.40 -15.39 11.22
C ARG A 294 -10.03 -16.51 10.23
N ALA A 295 -9.49 -16.12 9.08
CA ALA A 295 -8.98 -17.03 8.07
C ALA A 295 -7.79 -17.82 8.65
N PRO A 296 -7.82 -19.17 8.64
CA PRO A 296 -6.73 -19.97 9.18
C PRO A 296 -5.37 -19.64 8.55
N GLY A 297 -4.33 -19.54 9.38
CA GLY A 297 -2.95 -19.28 8.96
C GLY A 297 -2.64 -17.83 8.59
N PHE A 298 -3.64 -16.99 8.29
CA PHE A 298 -3.39 -15.57 8.02
C PHE A 298 -3.01 -14.85 9.32
N VAL A 299 -1.82 -14.24 9.33
CA VAL A 299 -1.44 -13.25 10.34
C VAL A 299 -1.94 -11.90 9.85
N ASN A 300 -2.96 -11.31 10.49
CA ASN A 300 -3.46 -9.99 10.13
C ASN A 300 -4.23 -9.38 11.31
N SER A 301 -4.19 -8.06 11.40
CA SER A 301 -4.79 -7.29 12.48
C SER A 301 -5.73 -6.20 11.94
N ASN A 302 -5.70 -5.00 12.54
CA ASN A 302 -6.69 -3.95 12.32
C ASN A 302 -6.46 -3.05 11.09
N ALA A 303 -5.42 -3.29 10.29
CA ALA A 303 -5.00 -2.43 9.17
C ALA A 303 -5.57 -2.81 7.79
N LYS A 304 -6.66 -3.59 7.77
CA LYS A 304 -7.33 -4.19 6.60
C LYS A 304 -6.55 -5.35 5.97
N ILE A 305 -7.28 -6.10 5.15
CA ILE A 305 -6.80 -7.05 4.15
C ILE A 305 -7.63 -6.78 2.89
N TRP A 306 -6.97 -6.80 1.75
CA TRP A 306 -7.59 -6.71 0.43
C TRP A 306 -7.45 -8.06 -0.27
N GLY A 307 -8.49 -8.51 -0.98
CA GLY A 307 -8.44 -9.69 -1.83
C GLY A 307 -9.14 -9.45 -3.15
N GLN A 308 -8.58 -9.96 -4.24
CA GLN A 308 -9.19 -9.88 -5.57
C GLN A 308 -8.72 -11.02 -6.49
N LYS A 309 -9.47 -11.21 -7.58
CA LYS A 309 -9.02 -11.98 -8.73
C LYS A 309 -7.97 -11.20 -9.54
N THR A 310 -6.99 -11.89 -10.09
CA THR A 310 -5.92 -11.33 -10.94
C THR A 310 -6.17 -11.64 -12.42
N SER A 311 -5.53 -10.87 -13.31
CA SER A 311 -5.74 -10.97 -14.77
C SER A 311 -5.32 -12.32 -15.37
N ASP A 312 -4.42 -13.05 -14.71
CA ASP A 312 -4.01 -14.42 -15.04
C ASP A 312 -4.99 -15.50 -14.54
N GLY A 313 -6.16 -15.10 -14.02
CA GLY A 313 -7.22 -16.00 -13.55
C GLY A 313 -7.02 -16.55 -12.14
N LYS A 314 -5.97 -16.12 -11.44
CA LYS A 314 -5.67 -16.48 -10.06
C LYS A 314 -6.26 -15.47 -9.08
N TYR A 315 -5.81 -15.52 -7.83
CA TYR A 315 -6.25 -14.63 -6.77
C TYR A 315 -5.06 -14.12 -5.97
N ALA A 316 -5.17 -12.89 -5.47
CA ALA A 316 -4.19 -12.28 -4.59
C ALA A 316 -4.86 -11.69 -3.36
N THR A 317 -4.17 -11.75 -2.22
CA THR A 317 -4.48 -10.93 -1.04
C THR A 317 -3.31 -10.03 -0.74
N VAL A 318 -3.57 -8.76 -0.46
CA VAL A 318 -2.58 -7.78 -0.02
C VAL A 318 -2.95 -7.28 1.37
N TYR A 319 -2.01 -7.33 2.31
CA TYR A 319 -2.27 -7.03 3.72
C TYR A 319 -0.98 -6.77 4.50
N ASN A 320 -1.13 -6.27 5.73
CA ASN A 320 -0.05 -6.30 6.72
C ASN A 320 -0.04 -7.68 7.40
N PRO A 321 0.99 -8.52 7.18
CA PRO A 321 1.07 -9.86 7.74
C PRO A 321 1.56 -9.86 9.21
N SER A 322 1.06 -8.92 10.02
CA SER A 322 1.59 -8.57 11.33
C SER A 322 0.50 -7.98 12.22
N GLU A 323 0.76 -7.93 13.53
CA GLU A 323 0.01 -7.09 14.47
C GLU A 323 0.39 -5.61 14.36
N PHE A 324 1.58 -5.32 13.83
CA PHE A 324 1.99 -4.00 13.41
C PHE A 324 1.52 -3.71 11.99
N ARG A 325 1.51 -2.44 11.58
CA ARG A 325 1.07 -2.03 10.23
C ARG A 325 2.22 -2.01 9.21
N TRP A 326 3.14 -2.97 9.32
CA TRP A 326 4.22 -3.22 8.37
C TRP A 326 4.62 -4.71 8.37
N PRO A 327 5.26 -5.19 7.29
CA PRO A 327 5.29 -4.58 5.95
C PRO A 327 3.90 -4.58 5.29
N LEU A 328 3.79 -4.08 4.06
CA LEU A 328 2.72 -4.46 3.15
C LEU A 328 3.17 -5.64 2.28
N ALA A 329 2.40 -6.73 2.24
CA ALA A 329 2.77 -7.97 1.59
C ALA A 329 1.63 -8.53 0.71
N VAL A 330 1.99 -9.35 -0.28
CA VAL A 330 1.07 -10.06 -1.18
C VAL A 330 1.21 -11.57 -1.02
N SER A 331 0.08 -12.27 -1.07
CA SER A 331 -0.02 -13.73 -1.14
C SER A 331 -0.90 -14.12 -2.32
N VAL A 332 -0.55 -15.16 -3.07
CA VAL A 332 -1.32 -15.64 -4.22
C VAL A 332 -1.93 -17.01 -3.99
N SER A 333 -3.05 -17.26 -4.66
CA SER A 333 -3.81 -18.50 -4.65
C SER A 333 -4.25 -18.85 -6.06
N ASP A 334 -4.17 -20.12 -6.45
CA ASP A 334 -4.64 -20.58 -7.77
C ASP A 334 -6.17 -20.78 -7.79
N ASP A 335 -6.79 -21.00 -6.62
CA ASP A 335 -8.23 -21.35 -6.48
C ASP A 335 -9.06 -20.30 -5.72
N GLY A 336 -8.42 -19.29 -5.13
CA GLY A 336 -9.08 -18.25 -4.34
C GLY A 336 -9.39 -18.70 -2.91
N LEU A 337 -8.87 -19.84 -2.46
CA LEU A 337 -9.06 -20.34 -1.09
C LEU A 337 -7.73 -20.67 -0.42
N ASN A 338 -6.79 -21.32 -1.13
CA ASN A 338 -5.53 -21.77 -0.58
C ASN A 338 -4.38 -20.85 -1.02
N TYR A 339 -3.92 -20.00 -0.10
CA TYR A 339 -2.88 -19.00 -0.32
C TYR A 339 -1.51 -19.53 0.11
N LYS A 340 -0.53 -19.55 -0.80
CA LYS A 340 0.66 -20.44 -0.66
C LYS A 340 1.99 -19.74 -0.37
N ASN A 341 2.12 -18.44 -0.65
CA ASN A 341 3.35 -17.67 -0.50
C ASN A 341 3.12 -16.35 0.24
N LEU A 342 4.19 -15.64 0.59
CA LEU A 342 4.08 -14.30 1.18
C LEU A 342 5.29 -13.49 0.73
N LEU A 343 5.04 -12.44 -0.06
CA LEU A 343 6.06 -11.63 -0.72
C LEU A 343 5.90 -10.15 -0.36
N LEU A 344 7.00 -9.42 -0.34
CA LEU A 344 7.00 -7.99 -0.02
C LEU A 344 6.42 -7.17 -1.18
N VAL A 345 5.51 -6.25 -0.84
CA VAL A 345 5.04 -5.18 -1.74
C VAL A 345 5.75 -3.88 -1.37
N ASN A 346 5.65 -3.48 -0.11
CA ASN A 346 6.34 -2.29 0.41
C ASN A 346 6.85 -2.56 1.84
N GLY A 347 8.16 -2.39 2.02
CA GLY A 347 8.85 -2.59 3.30
C GLY A 347 9.52 -1.34 3.84
N GLU A 348 9.23 -0.18 3.27
CA GLU A 348 9.74 1.11 3.72
C GLU A 348 8.71 1.79 4.64
N ILE A 349 9.18 2.55 5.61
CA ILE A 349 8.34 3.38 6.48
C ILE A 349 8.91 4.80 6.47
N THR A 350 8.18 5.74 5.88
CA THR A 350 8.49 7.18 5.98
C THR A 350 8.46 7.60 7.44
N SER A 351 9.31 8.55 7.84
CA SER A 351 9.14 9.17 9.16
C SER A 351 7.77 9.86 9.22
N MET A 352 6.99 9.66 10.29
CA MET A 352 5.74 10.39 10.48
C MET A 352 6.09 11.85 10.79
N ARG A 353 5.89 12.76 9.85
CA ARG A 353 6.39 14.13 9.97
C ARG A 353 5.51 14.97 10.88
N TYR A 354 4.22 14.66 10.92
CA TYR A 354 3.24 15.43 11.70
C TYR A 354 2.49 14.53 12.67
N GLY A 355 2.51 14.89 13.94
CA GLY A 355 1.76 14.16 14.98
C GLY A 355 0.26 14.36 14.85
N GLY A 356 -0.53 13.42 15.38
CA GLY A 356 -1.98 13.53 15.34
C GLY A 356 -2.71 12.33 15.94
N ASN A 357 -3.94 12.58 16.40
CA ASN A 357 -4.79 11.58 17.04
C ASN A 357 -4.94 10.31 16.18
N TYR A 358 -4.72 9.15 16.79
CA TYR A 358 -4.76 7.81 16.18
C TYR A 358 -3.94 7.64 14.88
N LYS A 359 -2.95 8.50 14.63
CA LYS A 359 -1.95 8.23 13.59
C LYS A 359 -1.00 7.15 14.09
N SER A 360 -0.74 6.17 13.24
CA SER A 360 0.07 4.98 13.57
C SER A 360 0.99 4.68 12.41
N TYR A 361 2.18 4.16 12.66
CA TYR A 361 3.21 4.01 11.62
C TYR A 361 2.93 2.92 10.57
N GLY A 362 3.52 3.06 9.40
CA GLY A 362 3.64 2.04 8.35
C GLY A 362 2.62 2.15 7.21
N PRO A 363 2.84 1.39 6.11
CA PRO A 363 1.92 1.30 4.98
C PRO A 363 0.68 0.50 5.38
N GLN A 364 -0.50 1.08 5.24
CA GLN A 364 -1.70 0.55 5.90
C GLN A 364 -3.00 0.93 5.18
N TYR A 365 -4.07 0.22 5.52
CA TYR A 365 -5.41 0.41 4.96
C TYR A 365 -5.48 0.13 3.46
N VAL A 366 -4.75 -0.90 3.04
CA VAL A 366 -4.71 -1.33 1.65
C VAL A 366 -6.10 -1.56 1.06
N ARG A 367 -6.28 -1.12 -0.18
CA ARG A 367 -7.47 -1.29 -1.00
C ARG A 367 -7.07 -1.38 -2.47
N GLY A 368 -7.74 -2.22 -3.25
CA GLY A 368 -7.59 -2.24 -4.71
C GLY A 368 -8.87 -1.78 -5.41
N ILE A 369 -9.01 -2.18 -6.67
CA ILE A 369 -10.17 -1.90 -7.51
C ILE A 369 -11.20 -3.01 -7.31
N SER A 370 -12.41 -2.69 -6.85
CA SER A 370 -13.48 -3.69 -6.66
C SER A 370 -13.89 -4.30 -7.98
N GLU A 371 -14.40 -5.53 -7.95
CA GLU A 371 -15.02 -6.13 -9.14
C GLU A 371 -16.14 -5.22 -9.67
N GLY A 372 -16.10 -4.92 -10.97
CA GLY A 372 -17.00 -3.96 -11.61
C GLY A 372 -16.49 -2.52 -11.66
N ASP A 373 -15.56 -2.12 -10.80
CA ASP A 373 -15.00 -0.76 -10.74
C ASP A 373 -13.80 -0.54 -11.69
N GLY A 374 -13.69 -1.39 -12.72
CA GLY A 374 -12.72 -1.29 -13.80
C GLY A 374 -11.59 -2.30 -13.77
N THR A 375 -10.85 -2.37 -14.88
CA THR A 375 -9.66 -3.20 -15.01
C THR A 375 -8.60 -2.41 -15.78
N PRO A 376 -7.45 -2.08 -15.14
CA PRO A 376 -6.34 -1.45 -15.82
C PRO A 376 -5.84 -2.30 -17.02
N PRO A 377 -5.47 -1.68 -18.14
CA PRO A 377 -5.17 -2.38 -19.39
C PRO A 377 -3.83 -3.13 -19.37
N ASP A 378 -2.94 -2.81 -18.43
CA ASP A 378 -1.67 -3.52 -18.21
C ASP A 378 -1.87 -4.93 -17.62
N GLY A 379 -3.06 -5.22 -17.07
CA GLY A 379 -3.38 -6.46 -16.38
C GLY A 379 -2.70 -6.60 -15.01
N ASN A 380 -2.01 -5.58 -14.52
CA ASN A 380 -1.31 -5.62 -13.24
C ASN A 380 -2.28 -5.43 -12.08
N LEU A 381 -1.85 -5.88 -10.90
CA LEU A 381 -2.58 -5.65 -9.66
C LEU A 381 -2.21 -4.27 -9.12
N TRP A 382 -3.18 -3.36 -9.08
CA TRP A 382 -3.02 -2.02 -8.52
C TRP A 382 -3.68 -1.93 -7.14
N VAL A 383 -2.91 -1.48 -6.15
CA VAL A 383 -3.41 -1.24 -4.79
C VAL A 383 -3.00 0.13 -4.29
N THR A 384 -3.86 0.74 -3.48
CA THR A 384 -3.59 2.00 -2.76
C THR A 384 -3.60 1.78 -1.25
N TYR A 385 -2.82 2.59 -0.54
CA TYR A 385 -2.71 2.59 0.91
C TYR A 385 -2.22 3.95 1.38
N SER A 386 -2.34 4.22 2.68
CA SER A 386 -1.68 5.38 3.28
C SER A 386 -0.39 4.95 3.96
N MET A 387 0.59 5.84 4.03
CA MET A 387 1.75 5.71 4.92
C MET A 387 1.52 6.59 6.14
N ASN A 388 1.60 6.02 7.35
CA ASN A 388 1.43 6.72 8.63
C ASN A 388 0.09 7.46 8.84
N LYS A 389 -0.92 7.19 8.00
CA LYS A 389 -2.13 8.04 7.87
C LYS A 389 -1.80 9.52 7.56
N GLU A 390 -0.73 9.76 6.80
CA GLU A 390 -0.20 11.08 6.48
C GLU A 390 -0.05 11.26 4.97
N ASP A 391 0.59 10.29 4.32
CA ASP A 391 0.85 10.29 2.89
C ASP A 391 0.01 9.22 2.20
N ILE A 392 -0.30 9.43 0.92
CA ILE A 392 -1.05 8.48 0.10
C ILE A 392 -0.12 7.90 -0.96
N TRP A 393 -0.29 6.60 -1.17
CA TRP A 393 0.56 5.79 -2.03
C TRP A 393 -0.27 4.84 -2.89
N VAL A 394 0.33 4.43 -4.00
CA VAL A 394 -0.11 3.32 -4.83
C VAL A 394 1.05 2.36 -5.09
N SER A 395 0.75 1.08 -5.22
CA SER A 395 1.69 0.09 -5.75
C SER A 395 1.10 -0.62 -6.96
N GLU A 396 1.90 -0.70 -8.00
CA GLU A 396 1.75 -1.62 -9.13
C GLU A 396 2.44 -2.94 -8.78
N ILE A 397 1.72 -4.05 -8.92
CA ILE A 397 2.24 -5.39 -8.69
C ILE A 397 2.08 -6.20 -9.99
N PRO A 398 3.17 -6.56 -10.67
CA PRO A 398 3.07 -7.30 -11.92
C PRO A 398 2.34 -8.63 -11.79
N VAL A 399 1.50 -8.94 -12.79
CA VAL A 399 0.78 -10.22 -12.89
C VAL A 399 1.26 -10.95 -14.16
N PRO A 400 1.72 -12.21 -14.08
CA PRO A 400 1.76 -13.07 -12.90
C PRO A 400 2.79 -12.63 -11.84
N VAL A 401 2.42 -12.77 -10.56
CA VAL A 401 3.30 -12.43 -9.42
C VAL A 401 4.44 -13.43 -9.33
N ARG A 402 5.69 -12.94 -9.32
CA ARG A 402 6.91 -13.76 -9.27
C ARG A 402 7.74 -13.45 -8.01
N ASP A 403 8.36 -14.48 -7.44
CA ASP A 403 9.24 -14.39 -6.27
C ASP A 403 10.72 -14.69 -6.58
N LYS A 404 11.01 -15.22 -7.78
CA LYS A 404 12.35 -15.66 -8.18
C LYS A 404 12.73 -15.10 -9.54
N ALA A 405 13.93 -14.56 -9.62
CA ALA A 405 14.54 -14.18 -10.88
C ALA A 405 15.12 -15.43 -11.55
N GLU A 406 14.72 -15.71 -12.79
CA GLU A 406 15.23 -16.86 -13.55
C GLU A 406 16.62 -16.61 -14.13
N LYS A 407 16.97 -15.33 -14.34
CA LYS A 407 18.21 -14.90 -14.99
C LYS A 407 18.88 -13.81 -14.18
N HIS A 408 20.19 -13.81 -14.24
CA HIS A 408 20.99 -12.70 -13.77
C HIS A 408 20.67 -11.41 -14.54
N ALA A 409 20.82 -10.26 -13.87
CA ALA A 409 20.67 -8.96 -14.51
C ALA A 409 21.68 -8.80 -15.67
N SER A 410 21.21 -8.26 -16.78
CA SER A 410 22.03 -7.88 -17.94
C SER A 410 21.53 -6.54 -18.49
N ASP A 411 21.17 -5.66 -17.57
CA ASP A 411 20.32 -4.52 -17.81
C ASP A 411 21.22 -3.36 -18.24
N ARG A 412 21.13 -2.96 -19.51
CA ARG A 412 21.81 -1.78 -20.05
C ARG A 412 20.74 -0.83 -20.54
N PHE A 413 20.39 0.18 -19.74
CA PHE A 413 19.21 1.02 -19.99
C PHE A 413 19.21 1.60 -21.41
N ALA A 414 20.34 2.10 -21.91
CA ALA A 414 20.51 2.58 -23.29
C ALA A 414 20.18 1.58 -24.41
N LYS A 415 20.12 0.27 -24.11
CA LYS A 415 19.82 -0.81 -25.08
C LYS A 415 18.50 -1.51 -24.81
N MET A 416 17.80 -1.17 -23.73
CA MET A 416 16.52 -1.79 -23.39
C MET A 416 15.39 -1.12 -24.19
N PRO A 417 14.33 -1.86 -24.53
CA PRO A 417 13.14 -1.27 -25.14
C PRO A 417 12.50 -0.23 -24.22
N ASP A 418 11.92 0.82 -24.81
CA ASP A 418 11.20 1.85 -24.06
C ASP A 418 9.97 1.25 -23.36
N GLY A 419 9.76 1.62 -22.10
CA GLY A 419 8.65 1.13 -21.26
C GLY A 419 8.84 -0.29 -20.73
N LYS A 420 10.05 -0.86 -20.85
CA LYS A 420 10.40 -2.22 -20.40
C LYS A 420 11.62 -2.27 -19.49
N GLU A 421 12.19 -1.11 -19.20
CA GLU A 421 13.43 -0.96 -18.45
C GLU A 421 13.31 -1.40 -16.99
N LEU A 422 12.11 -1.31 -16.43
CA LEU A 422 11.84 -1.50 -15.01
C LEU A 422 11.00 -2.74 -14.69
N ASP A 423 10.66 -3.56 -15.69
CA ASP A 423 9.84 -4.79 -15.53
C ASP A 423 10.43 -5.78 -14.50
N GLU A 424 11.76 -5.75 -14.33
CA GLU A 424 12.50 -6.61 -13.41
C GLU A 424 13.04 -5.87 -12.17
N TRP A 425 12.70 -4.58 -12.03
CA TRP A 425 13.17 -3.71 -10.97
C TRP A 425 12.03 -3.38 -10.01
N ASN A 426 12.29 -3.53 -8.71
CA ASN A 426 11.44 -3.03 -7.67
C ASN A 426 11.75 -1.55 -7.41
N ILE A 427 10.71 -0.74 -7.23
CA ILE A 427 10.84 0.72 -7.09
C ILE A 427 10.07 1.19 -5.86
N TYR A 428 10.70 2.07 -5.09
CA TYR A 428 10.07 2.91 -4.07
C TYR A 428 10.42 4.36 -4.40
N SER A 429 9.43 5.13 -4.83
CA SER A 429 9.59 6.46 -5.40
C SER A 429 8.68 7.49 -4.70
N PRO A 430 9.14 8.09 -3.58
CA PRO A 430 8.54 9.31 -3.03
C PRO A 430 8.48 10.46 -4.04
N LEU A 431 7.56 11.42 -3.85
CA LEU A 431 7.42 12.59 -4.72
C LEU A 431 8.66 13.49 -4.69
N GLN A 432 9.34 13.58 -3.55
CA GLN A 432 10.56 14.37 -3.37
C GLN A 432 11.84 13.53 -3.42
N ALA A 433 11.72 12.22 -3.64
CA ALA A 433 12.82 11.30 -3.87
C ALA A 433 12.46 10.32 -5.00
N SER A 434 12.49 10.81 -6.24
CA SER A 434 11.90 10.11 -7.38
C SER A 434 12.86 9.16 -8.10
N VAL A 435 12.30 8.08 -8.65
CA VAL A 435 12.98 7.12 -9.51
C VAL A 435 12.33 7.16 -10.89
N ASN A 436 13.11 7.39 -11.95
CA ASN A 436 12.59 7.36 -13.32
C ASN A 436 13.66 6.88 -14.30
N VAL A 437 13.23 6.34 -15.44
CA VAL A 437 14.13 6.16 -16.60
C VAL A 437 14.07 7.41 -17.46
N GLY A 438 15.23 7.92 -17.86
CA GLY A 438 15.30 9.14 -18.64
C GLY A 438 16.64 9.33 -19.32
N LYS A 439 16.82 10.50 -19.94
CA LYS A 439 18.08 10.88 -20.58
C LYS A 439 19.08 11.31 -19.50
N GLY A 440 20.03 10.43 -19.20
CA GLY A 440 21.24 10.74 -18.44
C GLY A 440 22.36 11.28 -19.32
N LYS A 441 23.53 11.52 -18.72
CA LYS A 441 24.70 12.08 -19.39
C LYS A 441 25.28 11.18 -20.47
N ASN A 442 25.16 9.86 -20.30
CA ASN A 442 25.73 8.86 -21.23
C ASN A 442 24.65 8.11 -22.05
N GLY A 443 23.45 8.68 -22.17
CA GLY A 443 22.31 8.08 -22.86
C GLY A 443 21.15 7.80 -21.91
N LYS A 444 20.28 6.84 -22.27
CA LYS A 444 19.17 6.43 -21.39
C LYS A 444 19.70 5.74 -20.14
N ALA A 445 19.24 6.17 -18.98
CA ALA A 445 19.71 5.72 -17.67
C ALA A 445 18.54 5.67 -16.66
N LEU A 446 18.74 4.91 -15.60
CA LEU A 446 17.93 5.02 -14.38
C LEU A 446 18.41 6.22 -13.58
N ILE A 447 17.52 7.18 -13.37
CA ILE A 447 17.77 8.44 -12.66
C ILE A 447 17.09 8.35 -11.30
N ILE A 448 17.90 8.51 -10.26
CA ILE A 448 17.45 8.51 -8.87
C ILE A 448 17.72 9.90 -8.30
N LYS A 449 16.67 10.61 -7.91
CA LYS A 449 16.74 11.96 -7.34
C LYS A 449 16.29 11.93 -5.89
N ASP A 450 16.89 12.76 -5.05
CA ASP A 450 16.49 12.87 -3.66
C ASP A 450 16.67 14.28 -3.10
N SER A 451 15.57 14.85 -2.63
CA SER A 451 15.50 16.10 -1.87
C SER A 451 14.62 15.92 -0.61
N ASP A 452 14.18 14.69 -0.32
CA ASP A 452 13.26 14.42 0.78
C ASP A 452 14.04 14.19 2.07
N ARG A 453 13.94 15.17 2.98
CA ARG A 453 14.58 15.10 4.30
C ARG A 453 14.13 13.91 5.15
N PHE A 454 12.93 13.38 4.91
CA PHE A 454 12.29 12.38 5.77
C PHE A 454 12.04 11.06 5.04
N ASP A 455 12.43 10.98 3.77
CA ASP A 455 12.29 9.78 2.96
C ASP A 455 13.55 9.53 2.11
N TYR A 456 13.52 8.55 1.22
CA TYR A 456 14.55 8.32 0.22
C TYR A 456 13.97 7.55 -0.97
N ALA A 457 14.66 7.59 -2.10
CA ALA A 457 14.40 6.67 -3.19
C ALA A 457 15.07 5.32 -2.90
N ARG A 458 14.44 4.23 -3.34
CA ARG A 458 15.06 2.91 -3.35
C ARG A 458 14.67 2.15 -4.61
N VAL A 459 15.66 1.54 -5.26
CA VAL A 459 15.47 0.59 -6.36
C VAL A 459 16.19 -0.70 -6.05
N GLU A 460 15.60 -1.82 -6.45
CA GLU A 460 16.12 -3.14 -6.12
C GLU A 460 15.93 -4.13 -7.27
N ARG A 461 17.00 -4.85 -7.61
CA ARG A 461 17.00 -5.86 -8.65
C ARG A 461 17.19 -7.23 -8.02
N VAL A 462 16.15 -8.08 -8.09
CA VAL A 462 16.24 -9.48 -7.69
C VAL A 462 17.05 -10.26 -8.74
N ILE A 463 17.93 -11.14 -8.29
CA ILE A 463 18.78 -12.02 -9.13
C ILE A 463 18.74 -13.45 -8.57
N PRO A 464 19.17 -14.47 -9.35
CA PRO A 464 19.36 -15.81 -8.82
C PRO A 464 20.29 -15.81 -7.60
N ALA A 465 19.91 -16.55 -6.56
CA ALA A 465 20.71 -16.69 -5.34
C ALA A 465 22.10 -17.27 -5.66
N THR A 466 23.14 -16.47 -5.40
CA THR A 466 24.51 -16.72 -5.89
C THR A 466 25.55 -16.60 -4.78
N LYS A 467 26.40 -17.60 -4.63
CA LYS A 467 27.47 -17.63 -3.60
C LYS A 467 28.76 -16.92 -4.03
N LYS A 468 29.09 -17.00 -5.32
CA LYS A 468 30.25 -16.34 -5.94
C LYS A 468 29.73 -15.44 -7.04
N LEU A 469 29.61 -14.15 -6.74
CA LEU A 469 28.94 -13.18 -7.60
C LEU A 469 29.92 -12.15 -8.13
N VAL A 470 29.83 -11.86 -9.43
CA VAL A 470 30.31 -10.61 -10.01
C VAL A 470 29.09 -9.71 -10.24
N ALA A 471 29.12 -8.50 -9.69
CA ALA A 471 28.17 -7.42 -9.98
C ALA A 471 28.92 -6.25 -10.61
N GLU A 472 28.51 -5.83 -11.81
CA GLU A 472 29.09 -4.72 -12.57
C GLU A 472 27.99 -3.67 -12.80
N PHE A 473 28.23 -2.41 -12.45
CA PHE A 473 27.25 -1.33 -12.62
C PHE A 473 27.97 0.01 -12.78
N SER A 474 27.29 0.99 -13.40
CA SER A 474 27.79 2.37 -13.40
C SER A 474 27.05 3.26 -12.41
N VAL A 475 27.76 4.29 -11.92
CA VAL A 475 27.16 5.41 -11.20
C VAL A 475 27.75 6.72 -11.72
N THR A 476 26.89 7.68 -12.04
CA THR A 476 27.27 9.08 -12.28
C THR A 476 26.58 9.97 -11.24
N PRO A 477 27.28 10.45 -10.20
CA PRO A 477 26.74 11.41 -9.24
C PRO A 477 26.79 12.84 -9.80
N ASN A 478 25.73 13.64 -9.65
CA ASN A 478 25.61 15.00 -10.19
C ASN A 478 25.90 16.13 -9.17
N GLN A 479 26.48 15.76 -8.04
CA GLN A 479 26.86 16.59 -6.89
C GLN A 479 28.05 15.92 -6.19
N THR A 480 28.69 16.59 -5.23
CA THR A 480 29.75 15.99 -4.38
C THR A 480 29.64 16.38 -2.91
N ASN A 481 28.65 17.21 -2.55
CA ASN A 481 28.55 17.86 -1.23
C ASN A 481 27.17 17.70 -0.58
N THR A 482 26.27 16.91 -1.17
CA THR A 482 24.92 16.64 -0.65
C THR A 482 24.47 15.22 -1.02
N GLY A 483 23.55 14.67 -0.23
CA GLY A 483 22.95 13.36 -0.43
C GLY A 483 23.85 12.16 -0.12
N LEU A 484 23.24 10.99 -0.27
CA LEU A 484 23.86 9.67 -0.10
C LEU A 484 23.36 8.78 -1.24
N LEU A 485 24.18 7.85 -1.71
CA LEU A 485 23.73 6.68 -2.46
C LEU A 485 24.41 5.45 -1.88
N ASP A 486 23.66 4.66 -1.12
CA ASP A 486 24.04 3.33 -0.68
C ASP A 486 23.76 2.31 -1.81
N ILE A 487 24.74 1.46 -2.10
CA ILE A 487 24.65 0.33 -3.03
C ILE A 487 24.91 -0.94 -2.25
N GLU A 488 23.92 -1.84 -2.20
CA GLU A 488 23.91 -3.01 -1.32
C GLU A 488 23.78 -4.32 -2.08
N LEU A 489 24.55 -5.33 -1.69
CA LEU A 489 24.38 -6.73 -2.09
C LEU A 489 23.72 -7.47 -0.93
N LEU A 490 22.49 -7.96 -1.15
CA LEU A 490 21.62 -8.48 -0.10
C LEU A 490 21.25 -9.96 -0.31
N ASP A 491 20.96 -10.65 0.79
CA ASP A 491 20.34 -11.98 0.76
C ASP A 491 18.81 -11.92 0.56
N ALA A 492 18.17 -13.10 0.56
CA ALA A 492 16.72 -13.22 0.39
C ALA A 492 15.91 -12.60 1.54
N LYS A 493 16.52 -12.42 2.72
CA LYS A 493 15.91 -11.80 3.90
C LYS A 493 16.12 -10.28 3.97
N GLY A 494 16.99 -9.72 3.13
CA GLY A 494 17.21 -8.29 3.00
C GLY A 494 18.38 -7.82 3.82
N THR A 495 19.21 -8.76 4.27
CA THR A 495 20.44 -8.47 5.00
C THR A 495 21.50 -8.01 4.00
N PRO A 496 22.00 -6.76 4.09
CA PRO A 496 23.13 -6.33 3.28
C PRO A 496 24.43 -6.92 3.83
N GLY A 497 25.17 -7.67 2.99
CA GLY A 497 26.50 -8.17 3.36
C GLY A 497 27.63 -7.24 2.91
N ILE A 498 27.38 -6.47 1.84
CA ILE A 498 28.28 -5.46 1.28
C ILE A 498 27.46 -4.18 1.12
N ARG A 499 28.06 -3.05 1.49
CA ARG A 499 27.53 -1.70 1.26
C ARG A 499 28.66 -0.80 0.78
N LEU A 500 28.45 -0.20 -0.39
CA LEU A 500 29.28 0.86 -0.95
C LEU A 500 28.46 2.16 -0.91
N SER A 501 29.11 3.30 -0.74
CA SER A 501 28.38 4.57 -0.65
C SER A 501 29.11 5.70 -1.38
N PHE A 502 28.37 6.47 -2.18
CA PHE A 502 28.73 7.84 -2.54
C PHE A 502 28.07 8.78 -1.53
N ASP A 503 28.84 9.54 -0.75
CA ASP A 503 28.27 10.38 0.31
C ASP A 503 28.50 11.89 0.09
N SER A 504 27.90 12.69 0.98
CA SER A 504 27.93 14.15 0.95
C SER A 504 29.30 14.76 1.26
N THR A 505 30.33 13.96 1.55
CA THR A 505 31.71 14.42 1.78
C THR A 505 32.57 14.30 0.52
N GLY A 506 31.99 13.86 -0.61
CA GLY A 506 32.69 13.74 -1.89
C GLY A 506 33.54 12.47 -2.00
N VAL A 507 33.30 11.47 -1.15
CA VAL A 507 34.03 10.21 -1.17
C VAL A 507 33.16 9.02 -1.55
N PHE A 508 33.77 8.08 -2.27
CA PHE A 508 33.24 6.74 -2.48
C PHE A 508 33.88 5.80 -1.44
N ARG A 509 33.05 5.15 -0.62
CA ARG A 509 33.49 4.36 0.55
C ARG A 509 32.86 2.98 0.58
N LEU A 510 33.46 2.07 1.33
CA LEU A 510 32.85 0.79 1.71
C LEU A 510 32.62 0.69 3.22
N LYS A 511 31.61 -0.07 3.62
CA LYS A 511 31.34 -0.42 5.02
C LYS A 511 32.17 -1.64 5.44
N ALA A 512 33.02 -1.48 6.46
CA ALA A 512 33.92 -2.51 6.99
C ALA A 512 33.56 -2.85 8.45
N GLY A 513 32.28 -3.18 8.70
CA GLY A 513 31.76 -3.36 10.05
C GLY A 513 31.37 -2.03 10.69
N TYR A 514 31.99 -1.69 11.82
CA TYR A 514 31.73 -0.43 12.54
C TYR A 514 32.38 0.79 11.88
N ARG A 515 33.45 0.60 11.08
CA ARG A 515 34.11 1.68 10.33
C ARG A 515 33.69 1.68 8.86
N ASN A 516 33.88 2.84 8.23
CA ASN A 516 33.91 2.96 6.78
C ASN A 516 35.37 3.10 6.32
N LYS A 517 35.67 2.58 5.13
CA LYS A 517 36.95 2.76 4.45
C LYS A 517 36.73 3.54 3.16
N THR A 518 37.37 4.70 3.04
CA THR A 518 37.41 5.48 1.81
C THR A 518 38.15 4.69 0.72
N LEU A 519 37.56 4.63 -0.47
CA LEU A 519 38.16 4.00 -1.65
C LEU A 519 38.78 5.05 -2.57
N LEU A 520 38.05 6.14 -2.83
CA LEU A 520 38.48 7.27 -3.65
C LEU A 520 37.61 8.50 -3.37
N GLU A 521 38.08 9.66 -3.80
CA GLU A 521 37.26 10.86 -3.97
C GLU A 521 36.58 10.82 -5.34
N TYR A 522 35.33 11.30 -5.42
CA TYR A 522 34.57 11.31 -6.67
C TYR A 522 34.24 12.75 -7.12
N LYS A 523 33.98 12.91 -8.42
CA LYS A 523 33.69 14.19 -9.06
C LYS A 523 32.27 14.22 -9.62
N LYS A 524 31.65 15.39 -9.54
CA LYS A 524 30.36 15.67 -10.15
C LYS A 524 30.39 15.39 -11.65
N GLY A 525 29.43 14.60 -12.11
CA GLY A 525 29.21 14.27 -13.51
C GLY A 525 30.24 13.31 -14.10
N GLU A 526 31.17 12.78 -13.31
CA GLU A 526 32.08 11.72 -13.75
C GLU A 526 31.38 10.36 -13.64
N ARG A 527 31.57 9.49 -14.63
CA ARG A 527 31.05 8.13 -14.60
C ARG A 527 32.05 7.19 -13.94
N TYR A 528 31.55 6.38 -13.02
CA TYR A 528 32.31 5.33 -12.35
C TYR A 528 31.75 3.97 -12.76
N ASP A 529 32.55 3.19 -13.50
CA ASP A 529 32.26 1.79 -13.81
C ASP A 529 32.80 0.91 -12.68
N ILE A 530 31.89 0.33 -11.89
CA ILE A 530 32.19 -0.38 -10.66
C ILE A 530 31.95 -1.87 -10.85
N LYS A 531 32.93 -2.69 -10.46
CA LYS A 531 32.82 -4.14 -10.39
C LYS A 531 33.08 -4.60 -8.97
N VAL A 532 32.13 -5.36 -8.42
CA VAL A 532 32.24 -6.05 -7.14
C VAL A 532 32.31 -7.54 -7.39
N GLN A 533 33.40 -8.18 -6.98
CA GLN A 533 33.55 -9.64 -7.04
C GLN A 533 33.49 -10.17 -5.61
N ALA A 534 32.39 -10.82 -5.25
CA ALA A 534 32.07 -11.25 -3.89
C ALA A 534 32.00 -12.78 -3.77
N ASN A 535 32.66 -13.33 -2.76
CA ASN A 535 32.58 -14.74 -2.40
C ASN A 535 32.04 -14.85 -0.97
N VAL A 536 30.80 -15.35 -0.83
CA VAL A 536 30.15 -15.46 0.49
C VAL A 536 30.76 -16.58 1.34
N GLU A 537 31.36 -17.59 0.72
CA GLU A 537 31.99 -18.73 1.41
C GLU A 537 33.27 -18.28 2.14
N THR A 538 34.11 -17.48 1.49
CA THR A 538 35.29 -16.87 2.13
C THR A 538 34.97 -15.56 2.83
N ARG A 539 33.78 -15.02 2.61
CA ARG A 539 33.32 -13.69 3.05
C ARG A 539 34.16 -12.53 2.50
N ILE A 540 34.96 -12.74 1.46
CA ILE A 540 35.84 -11.70 0.89
C ILE A 540 35.19 -11.14 -0.37
N TYR A 541 35.35 -9.83 -0.57
CA TYR A 541 35.04 -9.18 -1.84
C TYR A 541 36.11 -8.17 -2.24
N SER A 542 36.23 -7.94 -3.55
CA SER A 542 37.06 -6.87 -4.11
C SER A 542 36.19 -5.84 -4.83
N VAL A 543 36.67 -4.60 -4.86
CA VAL A 543 36.03 -3.47 -5.57
C VAL A 543 37.01 -2.93 -6.59
N VAL A 544 36.59 -2.95 -7.84
CA VAL A 544 37.31 -2.39 -8.99
C VAL A 544 36.50 -1.20 -9.51
N VAL A 545 37.16 -0.06 -9.72
CA VAL A 545 36.55 1.13 -10.31
C VAL A 545 37.37 1.53 -11.52
N ASN A 546 36.73 1.72 -12.67
CA ASN A 546 37.35 2.10 -13.94
C ASN A 546 38.55 1.20 -14.30
N GLY A 547 38.41 -0.11 -14.04
CA GLY A 547 39.45 -1.12 -14.32
C GLY A 547 40.56 -1.25 -13.26
N LYS A 548 40.61 -0.38 -12.25
CA LYS A 548 41.61 -0.43 -11.16
C LYS A 548 41.00 -0.97 -9.87
N GLN A 549 41.63 -1.94 -9.23
CA GLN A 549 41.22 -2.38 -7.89
C GLN A 549 41.52 -1.27 -6.87
N VAL A 550 40.46 -0.80 -6.19
CA VAL A 550 40.53 0.31 -5.22
C VAL A 550 40.32 -0.17 -3.79
N GLY A 551 39.82 -1.39 -3.60
CA GLY A 551 39.63 -1.95 -2.27
C GLY A 551 39.37 -3.44 -2.25
N THR A 552 39.61 -4.02 -1.08
CA THR A 552 39.19 -5.36 -0.67
C THR A 552 38.49 -5.21 0.67
N GLY A 553 37.43 -5.97 0.89
CA GLY A 553 36.66 -5.96 2.12
C GLY A 553 36.24 -7.38 2.54
N VAL A 554 35.77 -7.47 3.78
CA VAL A 554 35.09 -8.64 4.32
C VAL A 554 33.62 -8.28 4.47
N LEU A 555 32.72 -9.20 4.12
CA LEU A 555 31.28 -9.06 4.33
C LEU A 555 31.01 -8.66 5.79
N PHE A 556 30.43 -7.46 5.99
CA PHE A 556 30.19 -6.93 7.33
C PHE A 556 29.05 -7.67 8.05
N ALA A 557 28.15 -8.29 7.27
CA ALA A 557 27.21 -9.30 7.74
C ALA A 557 27.38 -10.55 6.88
N PRO A 558 27.46 -11.76 7.47
CA PRO A 558 27.55 -13.00 6.70
C PRO A 558 26.25 -13.22 5.91
N LEU A 559 26.38 -13.74 4.68
CA LEU A 559 25.25 -14.09 3.82
C LEU A 559 25.36 -15.56 3.40
N GLU A 560 24.23 -16.24 3.27
CA GLU A 560 24.19 -17.57 2.64
C GLU A 560 24.42 -17.47 1.13
N SER A 561 23.85 -16.44 0.51
CA SER A 561 24.00 -16.10 -0.90
C SER A 561 23.58 -14.64 -1.12
N VAL A 562 24.06 -14.03 -2.21
CA VAL A 562 23.53 -12.75 -2.69
C VAL A 562 22.40 -13.04 -3.66
N SER A 563 21.26 -12.39 -3.48
CA SER A 563 20.07 -12.56 -4.32
C SER A 563 19.47 -11.23 -4.78
N ARG A 564 19.96 -10.09 -4.28
CA ARG A 564 19.43 -8.77 -4.61
C ARG A 564 20.54 -7.73 -4.65
N ILE A 565 20.40 -6.76 -5.57
CA ILE A 565 21.23 -5.55 -5.64
C ILE A 565 20.31 -4.36 -5.42
N ALA A 566 20.57 -3.53 -4.42
CA ALA A 566 19.76 -2.34 -4.15
C ALA A 566 20.58 -1.06 -4.25
N PHE A 567 19.93 0.01 -4.68
CA PHE A 567 20.44 1.38 -4.67
C PHE A 567 19.45 2.22 -3.85
N ARG A 568 19.93 2.95 -2.84
CA ARG A 568 19.09 3.73 -1.90
C ARG A 568 19.73 5.08 -1.62
N THR A 569 18.97 6.16 -1.69
CA THR A 569 19.50 7.54 -1.55
C THR A 569 19.54 8.09 -0.12
N GLY A 570 19.29 7.24 0.88
CA GLY A 570 19.35 7.62 2.29
C GLY A 570 19.79 6.49 3.19
N ASP A 571 20.04 6.84 4.45
CA ASP A 571 20.52 5.91 5.47
C ASP A 571 19.46 4.85 5.81
N THR A 572 19.90 3.73 6.38
CA THR A 572 18.99 2.70 6.89
C THR A 572 18.11 3.26 8.00
N ARG A 573 16.80 3.33 7.77
CA ARG A 573 15.82 3.65 8.81
C ARG A 573 15.53 2.43 9.66
N ARG A 574 15.54 2.62 10.98
CA ARG A 574 15.21 1.60 11.98
C ARG A 574 13.99 1.96 12.82
N PHE A 575 13.75 3.25 13.03
CA PHE A 575 12.53 3.75 13.65
C PHE A 575 11.39 3.76 12.61
N PRO A 576 10.15 3.39 12.97
CA PRO A 576 9.75 2.81 14.26
C PRO A 576 10.20 1.35 14.41
N ASP A 577 10.32 0.87 15.63
CA ASP A 577 10.53 -0.55 15.94
C ASP A 577 9.35 -1.13 16.74
N ALA A 578 9.44 -2.41 17.10
CA ALA A 578 8.37 -3.11 17.82
C ALA A 578 8.08 -2.52 19.22
N ASP A 579 9.03 -1.80 19.81
CA ASP A 579 8.93 -1.16 21.13
C ASP A 579 8.50 0.32 21.05
N THR A 580 8.36 0.85 19.84
CA THR A 580 7.97 2.24 19.62
C THR A 580 6.51 2.47 20.05
N PRO A 581 6.22 3.50 20.87
CA PRO A 581 4.84 3.86 21.24
C PRO A 581 3.97 4.12 20.00
N THR A 582 2.71 3.68 20.03
CA THR A 582 1.81 3.77 18.87
C THR A 582 1.51 5.21 18.46
N ASP A 583 1.26 6.09 19.43
CA ASP A 583 0.78 7.45 19.17
C ASP A 583 1.95 8.46 19.15
N GLN A 584 2.10 9.15 18.02
CA GLN A 584 2.98 10.32 17.90
C GLN A 584 2.13 11.60 17.96
N MET A 585 2.29 12.38 19.02
CA MET A 585 1.56 13.65 19.22
C MET A 585 2.44 14.89 18.99
N TYR A 586 3.61 14.72 18.39
CA TYR A 586 4.55 15.79 18.05
C TYR A 586 4.90 15.78 16.56
N ASP A 587 5.21 16.95 16.02
CA ASP A 587 5.77 17.10 14.68
C ASP A 587 7.29 16.94 14.73
N LEU A 588 7.88 16.40 13.66
CA LEU A 588 9.33 16.39 13.51
C LEU A 588 9.83 17.81 13.20
N PRO A 589 11.00 18.23 13.75
CA PRO A 589 11.58 19.52 13.44
C PRO A 589 11.75 19.72 11.94
N ASN A 590 11.29 20.87 11.43
CA ASN A 590 11.38 21.20 10.00
C ASN A 590 10.64 20.22 9.07
N ALA A 591 9.54 19.61 9.53
CA ALA A 591 8.71 18.63 8.81
C ALA A 591 8.37 18.97 7.34
N GLY A 592 8.26 20.26 7.00
CA GLY A 592 7.93 20.70 5.64
C GLY A 592 9.10 21.10 4.75
N LEU A 593 10.34 21.08 5.27
CA LEU A 593 11.53 21.47 4.51
C LEU A 593 11.98 20.38 3.53
N LYS A 594 12.64 20.84 2.46
CA LYS A 594 13.36 20.01 1.49
C LYS A 594 14.86 20.17 1.71
N ASP A 595 15.59 19.10 1.49
CA ASP A 595 17.05 19.15 1.44
C ASP A 595 17.52 19.54 0.03
N ALA A 596 18.82 19.83 -0.13
CA ALA A 596 19.41 20.10 -1.44
C ALA A 596 19.39 18.83 -2.30
N GLU A 597 18.82 18.91 -3.50
CA GLU A 597 18.62 17.75 -4.37
C GLU A 597 19.95 17.07 -4.74
N ALA A 598 20.03 15.76 -4.49
CA ALA A 598 21.05 14.86 -4.99
C ALA A 598 20.50 14.05 -6.16
N VAL A 599 21.29 13.86 -7.21
CA VAL A 599 20.92 13.08 -8.39
C VAL A 599 22.02 12.07 -8.71
N PHE A 600 21.61 10.82 -8.92
CA PHE A 600 22.48 9.73 -9.32
C PHE A 600 21.92 9.06 -10.57
N GLU A 601 22.79 8.77 -11.54
CA GLU A 601 22.43 8.09 -12.78
C GLU A 601 23.11 6.71 -12.83
N ILE A 602 22.34 5.67 -13.17
CA ILE A 602 22.81 4.30 -13.35
C ILE A 602 22.57 3.92 -14.82
N ASP A 603 23.62 3.66 -15.59
CA ASP A 603 23.48 3.31 -17.02
C ASP A 603 23.30 1.80 -17.24
N TYR A 604 23.81 0.97 -16.33
CA TYR A 604 23.66 -0.48 -16.40
C TYR A 604 23.84 -1.18 -15.05
N LEU A 605 23.30 -2.40 -14.96
CA LEU A 605 23.60 -3.41 -13.95
C LEU A 605 23.72 -4.77 -14.63
N ILE A 606 24.86 -5.43 -14.43
CA ILE A 606 25.12 -6.79 -14.91
C ILE A 606 25.53 -7.64 -13.73
N THR A 607 25.00 -8.86 -13.65
CA THR A 607 25.41 -9.83 -12.64
C THR A 607 25.74 -11.17 -13.30
N LYS A 608 26.63 -11.95 -12.70
CA LYS A 608 26.96 -13.32 -13.15
C LYS A 608 27.67 -14.10 -12.05
N PRO A 609 27.59 -15.44 -12.05
CA PRO A 609 28.42 -16.26 -11.18
C PRO A 609 29.88 -16.26 -11.65
N PHE A 610 30.82 -16.67 -10.78
CA PHE A 610 32.21 -16.92 -11.15
C PHE A 610 32.86 -18.08 -10.37
#